data_AF-A0A2E3YJD5-F1
#
_entry.id   AF-A0A2E3YJD5-F1
#
_cell.length_a   1.000
_cell.length_b   1.000
_cell.length_c   1.000
_cell.angle_alpha   90.00
_cell.angle_beta   90.00
_cell.angle_gamma   90.00
#
_symmetry.space_group_name_H-M   'P 1'
#
loop_
_entity.id
_entity.type
_entity.pdbx_description
1 polymer ?
#
loop_
_entity_poly.entity_id
_entity_poly.type
_entity_poly.pdbx_seq_one_letter_code
_entity_poly.pdbx_strand_id
1 'polypeptide(L)' 'MMLQELESLAEQLAIEVRHEPLAGPRGGLCRVGGRDLILIDRNLPLLERVELMANALSKMPL' A
#
# COMPACT_ATOMS: atom_id res chain seq x y z
N MET A 1 -8.11 -8.34 10.42
CA MET A 1 -8.15 -9.06 9.12
C MET A 1 -6.88 -8.73 8.34
N MET A 2 -6.40 -9.59 7.44
CA MET A 2 -5.09 -9.47 6.76
C MET A 2 -4.71 -8.06 6.27
N LEU A 3 -5.63 -7.31 5.64
CA LEU A 3 -5.34 -5.95 5.17
C LEU A 3 -4.88 -5.02 6.30
N GLN A 4 -5.55 -5.09 7.46
CA GLN A 4 -5.21 -4.27 8.64
C GLN A 4 -3.84 -4.63 9.23
N GLU A 5 -3.43 -5.89 9.14
CA GLU A 5 -2.11 -6.33 9.59
C GLU A 5 -1.01 -5.74 8.69
N LEU A 6 -1.26 -5.69 7.38
CA LEU A 6 -0.35 -5.05 6.42
C LEU A 6 -0.32 -3.53 6.59
N GLU A 7 -1.46 -2.89 6.87
CA GLU A 7 -1.54 -1.46 7.21
C GLU A 7 -0.74 -1.15 8.48
N SER A 8 -0.86 -1.99 9.51
CA SER A 8 -0.10 -1.85 10.76
C SER A 8 1.40 -2.03 10.53
N LEU A 9 1.80 -2.97 9.67
CA LEU A 9 3.21 -3.15 9.30
C LEU A 9 3.75 -1.94 8.52
N ALA A 10 2.96 -1.39 7.58
CA ALA A 10 3.33 -0.19 6.84
C ALA A 10 3.55 1.01 7.79
N GLU A 11 2.66 1.18 8.76
CA GLU A 11 2.79 2.22 9.79
C GLU A 11 4.08 2.05 10.62
N GLN A 12 4.42 0.83 11.03
CA GLN A 12 5.67 0.53 11.74
C GLN A 12 6.92 0.87 10.92
N LEU A 13 6.83 0.76 9.60
CA LEU A 13 7.89 1.12 8.65
C LEU A 13 7.88 2.60 8.25
N ALA A 14 7.03 3.42 8.88
CA ALA A 14 6.81 4.83 8.54
C ALA A 14 6.41 5.06 7.07
N ILE A 15 5.73 4.09 6.46
CA ILE A 15 5.20 4.15 5.11
C ILE A 15 3.75 4.63 5.19
N GLU A 16 3.45 5.72 4.50
CA GLU A 16 2.08 6.21 4.42
C GLU A 16 1.26 5.28 3.51
N VAL A 17 0.02 4.95 3.90
CA VAL A 17 -0.90 4.17 3.07
C VAL A 17 -2.13 5.01 2.77
N ARG A 18 -2.50 5.14 1.49
CA ARG A 18 -3.72 5.84 1.07
C ARG A 18 -4.61 4.95 0.21
N HIS A 19 -5.87 4.88 0.60
CA HIS A 19 -6.93 4.26 -0.16
C HIS A 19 -7.79 5.33 -0.82
N GLU A 20 -7.63 5.52 -2.12
CA GLU A 20 -8.37 6.54 -2.88
C GLU A 20 -8.79 5.98 -4.25
N PRO A 21 -9.84 6.51 -4.89
CA PRO A 21 -10.15 6.14 -6.27
C PRO A 21 -8.99 6.55 -7.18
N LEU A 22 -8.44 5.60 -7.93
CA LEU A 22 -7.40 5.87 -8.91
C LEU A 22 -7.96 5.80 -10.33
N ALA A 23 -7.65 6.80 -11.15
CA ALA A 23 -8.04 6.84 -12.56
C ALA A 23 -7.04 6.11 -13.49
N GLY A 24 -5.94 5.59 -12.93
CA GLY A 24 -4.81 5.01 -13.65
C GLY A 24 -4.40 3.63 -13.08
N PRO A 25 -3.09 3.35 -12.90
CA PRO A 25 -2.65 2.10 -12.29
C PRO A 25 -3.37 1.80 -10.96
N ARG A 26 -3.60 0.52 -10.69
CA ARG A 26 -4.36 0.01 -9.54
C ARG A 26 -3.78 0.38 -8.17
N GLY A 27 -2.54 0.86 -8.14
CA GLY A 27 -1.81 1.22 -6.93
C GLY A 27 -0.36 0.77 -6.98
N GLY A 28 0.35 0.95 -5.86
CA GLY A 28 1.72 0.50 -5.68
C GLY A 28 2.53 1.39 -4.74
N LEU A 29 3.77 0.98 -4.53
CA LEU A 29 4.77 1.75 -3.80
C LEU A 29 5.29 2.90 -4.68
N CYS A 30 5.30 4.11 -4.11
CA CYS A 30 5.91 5.28 -4.70
C CYS A 30 6.62 6.11 -3.62
N ARG A 31 7.46 7.05 -4.04
CA ARG A 31 8.16 7.98 -3.14
C ARG A 31 7.80 9.42 -3.47
N VAL A 32 7.25 10.14 -2.50
CA VAL A 32 6.80 11.53 -2.65
C VAL A 32 7.51 12.38 -1.61
N GLY A 33 8.27 13.39 -2.06
CA GLY A 33 9.01 14.28 -1.15
C GLY A 33 9.99 13.54 -0.23
N GLY A 34 10.56 12.42 -0.69
CA GLY A 34 11.49 11.59 0.09
C GLY A 34 10.83 10.61 1.05
N ARG A 35 9.50 10.57 1.13
CA ARG A 35 8.74 9.64 1.99
C ARG A 35 8.12 8.53 1.17
N ASP A 36 8.14 7.31 1.71
CA ASP A 36 7.51 6.17 1.06
C ASP A 36 5.99 6.20 1.28
N LEU A 37 5.26 5.93 0.20
CA LEU A 37 3.81 5.99 0.13
C LEU A 37 3.30 4.80 -0.68
N ILE A 38 2.35 4.07 -0.13
CA ILE A 38 1.60 3.02 -0.83
C ILE A 38 0.23 3.59 -1.20
N LEU A 39 -0.01 3.73 -2.49
CA LEU A 39 -1.33 4.07 -3.03
C LEU A 39 -2.08 2.79 -3.38
N ILE A 40 -3.36 2.71 -3.01
CA ILE A 40 -4.23 1.57 -3.30
C ILE A 40 -5.55 2.10 -3.83
N ASP A 41 -5.97 1.62 -5.00
CA ASP A 41 -7.32 1.90 -5.46
C ASP A 41 -8.35 1.26 -4.51
N ARG A 42 -9.13 2.11 -3.84
CA ARG A 42 -10.13 1.65 -2.86
C ARG A 42 -11.27 0.85 -3.50
N ASN A 43 -11.46 0.96 -4.81
CA ASN A 43 -12.50 0.25 -5.54
C ASN A 43 -12.14 -1.22 -5.84
N LEU A 44 -10.90 -1.63 -5.56
CA LEU A 44 -10.47 -3.00 -5.78
C LEU A 44 -11.09 -3.98 -4.75
N PRO A 45 -11.39 -5.21 -5.19
CA PRO A 45 -11.64 -6.33 -4.28
C PRO A 45 -10.61 -6.41 -3.15
N LEU A 46 -11.07 -6.82 -1.96
CA LEU A 46 -10.22 -6.91 -0.76
C LEU A 46 -8.94 -7.73 -1.00
N LEU A 47 -9.07 -8.86 -1.70
CA LEU A 47 -7.93 -9.75 -1.98
C LEU A 47 -6.85 -9.03 -2.78
N GLU A 48 -7.23 -8.26 -3.81
CA GLU A 48 -6.27 -7.53 -4.62
C GLU A 48 -5.60 -6.38 -3.86
N ARG A 49 -6.33 -5.72 -2.94
CA ARG A 49 -5.74 -4.72 -2.05
C ARG A 49 -4.67 -5.34 -1.15
N VAL A 50 -4.96 -6.52 -0.60
CA VAL A 50 -3.99 -7.31 0.18
C VAL A 50 -2.77 -7.68 -0.65
N GLU A 51 -2.96 -8.19 -1.87
CA GLU A 51 -1.86 -8.55 -2.77
C GLU A 51 -0.99 -7.35 -3.15
N LEU A 52 -1.60 -6.19 -3.44
CA LEU A 52 -0.86 -4.95 -3.72
C LEU A 52 -0.02 -4.51 -2.53
N MET A 53 -0.59 -4.54 -1.31
CA MET A 53 0.15 -4.20 -0.10
C MET A 53 1.30 -5.16 0.17
N ALA A 54 1.05 -6.46 0.11
CA ALA A 54 2.08 -7.47 0.32
C ALA A 54 3.23 -7.31 -0.70
N ASN A 55 2.91 -7.07 -1.97
CA ASN A 55 3.90 -6.83 -3.03
C ASN A 55 4.65 -5.50 -2.89
N ALA A 56 4.05 -4.48 -2.28
CA ALA A 56 4.71 -3.21 -2.00
C ALA A 56 5.69 -3.34 -0.82
N LEU A 57 5.22 -3.95 0.27
CA LEU A 57 5.99 -4.15 1.50
C LEU A 57 7.16 -5.12 1.31
N SER A 58 7.02 -6.15 0.47
CA SER A 58 8.11 -7.10 0.16
C SER A 58 9.31 -6.47 -0.54
N LYS A 59 9.16 -5.25 -1.07
CA LYS A 59 10.25 -4.49 -1.73
C LYS A 59 11.01 -3.59 -0.76
N MET A 60 10.55 -3.48 0.49
CA MET A 60 11.24 -2.71 1.51
C MET A 60 12.49 -3.44 1.96
N PRO A 61 13.63 -2.74 2.11
CA PRO A 61 14.76 -3.29 2.83
C PRO A 61 14.37 -3.40 4.31
N LEU A 62 14.05 -4.62 4.76
CA LEU A 62 13.81 -4.95 6.17
C LEU A 62 15.12 -4.98 6.97
#